data_AF-A0A7C1R6P5-F1
#
_entry.id   AF-A0A7C1R6P5-F1
#
_cell.length_a   1.000
_cell.length_b   1.000
_cell.length_c   1.000
_cell.angle_alpha   90.00
_cell.angle_beta   90.00
_cell.angle_gamma   90.00
#
_symmetry.space_group_name_H-M   'P 1'
#
loop_
_entity.id
_entity.type
_entity.pdbx_description
1 polymer ?
#
loop_
_entity_poly.entity_id
_entity_poly.type
_entity_poly.pdbx_seq_one_letter_code
_entity_poly.pdbx_strand_id
1 'polypeptide(L)'
;MNHNSQHRTEIFSAWHDFITALKSLLCPPRLLFILVLLVLFVIQVARSDDSGQSEARILNSKNSSTETVLYYTLRNHTGKQTVDDYYGDLRDSPHTGLCEVKISPTGYRSLTSHLPFYVYDMNKAVETIKEFPEEKFWQAFEQAAEASGTNKVVLFVHGYNINFVQGCSRSAVFQQTLDEHSRLLLFSWPSDGALVSYTRDEADIEWSQQSLETVIRKLMTIYGSKRLNIVAHSLGARGTVRVLQLIAREDDSKKINELVLLAPDIDADYFRSVFPDLKKIAHRISLYSSENDQPLRLSSEVHGSPRLGEAGENLLVLKGMDTIDVSISGGREVTGHLYHIYNDNVRIDIGRLLSDGEAAAMRPNMKTLKKDGLPYWTLLPAEE
;
A
#
# COMPACT_ATOMS: atom_id res chain seq x y z
N MET A 1 11.84 63.48 27.95
CA MET A 1 10.75 62.49 27.79
C MET A 1 10.81 61.95 26.37
N ASN A 2 11.26 60.71 26.12
CA ASN A 2 10.96 60.01 24.85
C ASN A 2 11.24 58.48 24.78
N HIS A 3 11.48 57.79 25.91
CA HIS A 3 11.87 56.36 25.89
C HIS A 3 10.71 55.34 26.02
N ASN A 4 9.46 55.80 26.17
CA ASN A 4 8.32 54.93 26.50
C ASN A 4 7.34 54.71 25.33
N SER A 5 7.71 55.15 24.12
CA SER A 5 6.93 54.99 22.88
C SER A 5 7.38 53.77 22.08
N GLN A 6 8.67 53.67 21.72
CA GLN A 6 9.23 52.59 20.89
C GLN A 6 8.90 51.19 21.43
N HIS A 7 9.05 50.98 22.73
CA HIS A 7 8.82 49.67 23.35
C HIS A 7 7.36 49.22 23.31
N ARG A 8 6.40 50.15 23.19
CA ARG A 8 4.99 49.79 22.91
C ARG A 8 4.80 49.36 21.46
N THR A 9 5.45 50.00 20.49
CA THR A 9 5.31 49.64 19.07
C THR A 9 5.83 48.23 18.77
N GLU A 10 6.95 47.85 19.37
CA GLU A 10 7.55 46.50 19.23
C GLU A 10 6.61 45.40 19.75
N ILE A 11 6.05 45.58 20.95
CA ILE A 11 5.12 44.62 21.56
C ILE A 11 3.84 44.48 20.72
N PHE A 12 3.33 45.57 20.14
CA PHE A 12 2.17 45.51 19.24
C PHE A 12 2.48 44.80 17.90
N SER A 13 3.71 44.92 17.37
CA SER A 13 4.13 44.13 16.19
C SER A 13 4.12 42.64 16.52
N ALA A 14 4.87 42.23 17.56
CA ALA A 14 5.00 40.83 17.93
C ALA A 14 3.65 40.15 18.23
N TRP A 15 2.68 40.88 18.80
CA TRP A 15 1.31 40.39 18.96
C TRP A 15 0.53 40.25 17.64
N HIS A 16 0.74 41.15 16.68
CA HIS A 16 0.15 41.06 15.35
C HIS A 16 0.72 39.87 14.55
N ASP A 17 2.03 39.67 14.63
CA ASP A 17 2.74 38.55 14.02
C ASP A 17 2.31 37.21 14.64
N PHE A 18 2.19 37.14 15.98
CA PHE A 18 1.66 35.97 16.69
C PHE A 18 0.21 35.65 16.31
N ILE A 19 -0.68 36.65 16.24
CA ILE A 19 -2.08 36.45 15.81
C ILE A 19 -2.15 36.02 14.33
N THR A 20 -1.22 36.48 13.49
CA THR A 20 -1.17 36.10 12.07
C THR A 20 -0.66 34.66 11.89
N ALA A 21 0.34 34.24 12.68
CA ALA A 21 0.78 32.84 12.76
C ALA A 21 -0.32 31.93 13.34
N LEU A 22 -1.06 32.39 14.35
CA LEU A 22 -2.19 31.64 14.90
C LEU A 22 -3.32 31.46 13.87
N LYS A 23 -3.58 32.48 13.03
CA LYS A 23 -4.52 32.38 11.91
C LYS A 23 -4.07 31.45 10.79
N SER A 24 -2.77 31.34 10.51
CA SER A 24 -2.25 30.38 9.53
C SER A 24 -2.16 28.94 10.07
N LEU A 25 -2.12 28.76 11.39
CA LEU A 25 -2.37 27.48 12.05
C LEU A 25 -3.86 27.10 12.00
N LEU A 26 -4.77 28.06 12.17
CA LEU A 26 -6.23 27.86 12.19
C LEU A 26 -6.90 27.91 10.80
N CYS A 27 -6.16 27.69 9.71
CA CYS A 27 -6.76 27.56 8.37
C CYS A 27 -7.62 26.28 8.26
N PRO A 28 -8.73 26.28 7.49
CA PRO A 28 -9.65 25.14 7.39
C PRO A 28 -9.02 23.75 7.14
N PRO A 29 -8.06 23.55 6.21
CA PRO A 29 -7.44 22.23 6.02
C PRO A 29 -6.61 21.76 7.24
N ARG A 30 -6.08 22.67 8.06
CA ARG A 30 -5.33 22.33 9.28
C ARG A 30 -6.23 21.98 10.46
N LEU A 31 -7.42 22.57 10.57
CA LEU A 31 -8.43 22.08 11.52
C LEU A 31 -8.91 20.67 11.15
N LEU A 32 -9.12 20.41 9.86
CA LEU A 32 -9.54 19.08 9.37
C LEU A 32 -8.53 18.00 9.77
N PHE A 33 -7.23 18.28 9.61
CA PHE A 33 -6.13 17.40 10.01
C PHE A 33 -6.18 17.03 11.51
N ILE A 34 -6.37 18.02 12.40
CA ILE A 34 -6.48 17.79 13.85
C ILE A 34 -7.73 16.98 14.21
N LEU A 35 -8.84 17.21 13.51
CA LEU A 35 -10.12 16.56 13.80
C LEU A 35 -10.12 15.08 13.34
N VAL A 36 -9.48 14.77 12.21
CA VAL A 36 -9.23 13.38 11.77
C VAL A 36 -8.34 12.62 12.76
N LEU A 37 -7.28 13.26 13.28
CA LEU A 37 -6.39 12.65 14.28
C LEU A 37 -7.13 12.29 15.59
N LEU A 38 -8.07 13.12 16.04
CA LEU A 38 -8.89 12.84 17.23
C LEU A 38 -9.83 11.63 17.05
N VAL A 39 -10.40 11.45 15.86
CA VAL A 39 -11.28 10.29 15.57
C VAL A 39 -10.49 8.98 15.59
N LEU A 40 -9.27 8.97 15.04
CA LEU A 40 -8.39 7.79 15.03
C LEU A 40 -8.03 7.33 16.46
N PHE A 41 -7.82 8.27 17.39
CA PHE A 41 -7.47 7.96 18.78
C PHE A 41 -8.59 7.24 19.54
N VAL A 42 -9.85 7.64 19.36
CA VAL A 42 -11.00 7.06 20.09
C VAL A 42 -11.27 5.60 19.70
N ILE A 43 -11.05 5.24 18.43
CA ILE A 43 -11.28 3.88 17.91
C ILE A 43 -10.33 2.86 18.57
N GLN A 44 -9.17 3.29 19.06
CA GLN A 44 -8.11 2.42 19.54
C GLN A 44 -8.33 1.86 20.97
N VAL A 45 -9.38 2.31 21.68
CA VAL A 45 -9.52 2.13 23.15
C VAL A 45 -10.53 1.04 23.56
N ALA A 46 -11.46 0.63 22.70
CA ALA A 46 -12.60 -0.23 23.09
C ALA A 46 -12.43 -1.71 22.67
N ARG A 47 -12.11 -2.63 23.60
CA ARG A 47 -11.96 -4.07 23.26
C ARG A 47 -12.04 -5.06 24.44
N SER A 48 -13.14 -5.83 24.48
CA SER A 48 -13.38 -7.10 25.24
C SER A 48 -14.71 -7.72 24.74
N ASP A 49 -15.16 -8.96 25.02
CA ASP A 49 -14.60 -10.10 25.77
C ASP A 49 -14.53 -11.38 24.89
N ASP A 50 -15.36 -12.42 25.11
CA ASP A 50 -15.03 -13.81 24.71
C ASP A 50 -16.20 -14.75 24.25
N SER A 51 -15.79 -15.82 23.55
CA SER A 51 -16.34 -17.20 23.50
C SER A 51 -17.34 -17.65 22.40
N GLY A 52 -17.14 -18.89 21.90
CA GLY A 52 -18.26 -19.77 21.51
C GLY A 52 -18.38 -20.30 20.08
N GLN A 53 -17.50 -21.21 19.65
CA GLN A 53 -17.72 -22.34 18.70
C GLN A 53 -18.56 -22.12 17.40
N SER A 54 -17.88 -22.29 16.23
CA SER A 54 -18.30 -23.19 15.13
C SER A 54 -19.55 -22.83 14.28
N GLU A 55 -19.78 -23.31 13.03
CA GLU A 55 -19.01 -24.17 12.09
C GLU A 55 -19.52 -23.99 10.62
N ALA A 56 -18.95 -24.78 9.68
CA ALA A 56 -19.31 -24.99 8.27
C ALA A 56 -18.88 -23.88 7.28
N ARG A 57 -18.32 -24.29 6.13
CA ARG A 57 -17.55 -23.42 5.20
C ARG A 57 -18.41 -22.61 4.21
N ILE A 58 -19.10 -21.61 4.74
CA ILE A 58 -19.30 -20.31 4.08
C ILE A 58 -18.64 -19.26 4.99
N LEU A 59 -18.42 -18.02 4.56
CA LEU A 59 -17.84 -16.95 5.40
C LEU A 59 -18.80 -16.45 6.49
N ASN A 60 -19.12 -17.33 7.44
CA ASN A 60 -19.84 -17.05 8.68
C ASN A 60 -18.89 -16.46 9.73
N SER A 61 -19.41 -15.55 10.55
CA SER A 61 -18.66 -14.61 11.41
C SER A 61 -18.07 -15.22 12.70
N LYS A 62 -17.53 -16.45 12.65
CA LYS A 62 -16.89 -17.11 13.81
C LYS A 62 -15.48 -17.66 13.61
N ASN A 63 -15.06 -17.99 12.38
CA ASN A 63 -13.79 -18.68 12.19
C ASN A 63 -12.61 -17.70 12.11
N SER A 64 -11.58 -17.93 12.92
CA SER A 64 -10.27 -17.32 12.75
C SER A 64 -9.40 -18.12 11.79
N SER A 65 -8.62 -17.43 10.98
CA SER A 65 -7.56 -17.95 10.11
C SER A 65 -6.19 -17.49 10.62
N THR A 66 -5.13 -18.20 10.27
CA THR A 66 -3.75 -17.77 10.50
C THR A 66 -3.03 -17.77 9.15
N GLU A 67 -2.63 -16.59 8.70
CA GLU A 67 -1.93 -16.38 7.44
C GLU A 67 -0.42 -16.31 7.67
N THR A 68 0.34 -17.12 6.93
CA THR A 68 1.81 -17.03 6.93
C THR A 68 2.26 -16.08 5.82
N VAL A 69 2.86 -14.95 6.20
CA VAL A 69 3.46 -13.99 5.26
C VAL A 69 4.98 -14.18 5.25
N LEU A 70 5.57 -14.39 4.09
CA LEU A 70 7.02 -14.36 3.91
C LEU A 70 7.48 -12.90 3.79
N TYR A 71 8.62 -12.56 4.41
CA TYR A 71 9.17 -11.20 4.34
C TYR A 71 10.65 -11.16 4.00
N TYR A 72 11.03 -10.10 3.30
CA TYR A 72 12.40 -9.60 3.13
C TYR A 72 12.41 -8.17 3.68
N THR A 73 13.17 -7.92 4.76
CA THR A 73 13.11 -6.65 5.50
C THR A 73 14.48 -6.00 5.59
N LEU A 74 14.52 -4.66 5.53
CA LEU A 74 15.72 -3.84 5.69
C LEU A 74 15.70 -3.04 7.00
N ARG A 75 14.91 -3.52 7.96
CA ARG A 75 14.68 -2.91 9.26
C ARG A 75 15.62 -3.47 10.30
N ASN A 76 16.08 -2.62 11.21
CA ASN A 76 16.95 -3.04 12.30
C ASN A 76 16.24 -4.03 13.23
N HIS A 77 16.84 -5.20 13.45
CA HIS A 77 16.43 -6.10 14.52
C HIS A 77 16.80 -5.45 15.86
N THR A 78 15.83 -5.27 16.78
CA THR A 78 16.04 -4.47 18.00
C THR A 78 16.67 -5.23 19.16
N GLY A 79 16.80 -6.56 19.03
CA GLY A 79 17.21 -7.46 20.10
C GLY A 79 16.05 -7.91 21.02
N LYS A 80 14.92 -7.19 21.01
CA LYS A 80 13.71 -7.58 21.76
C LYS A 80 13.03 -8.77 21.10
N GLN A 81 12.33 -9.56 21.92
CA GLN A 81 11.58 -10.75 21.48
C GLN A 81 10.06 -10.53 21.45
N THR A 82 9.61 -9.29 21.68
CA THR A 82 8.21 -8.87 21.56
C THR A 82 7.88 -8.53 20.11
N VAL A 83 6.75 -9.03 19.61
CA VAL A 83 6.33 -8.88 18.19
C VAL A 83 6.27 -7.41 17.75
N ASP A 84 5.70 -6.53 18.59
CA ASP A 84 5.57 -5.09 18.31
C ASP A 84 6.89 -4.32 18.25
N ASP A 85 7.99 -4.92 18.72
CA ASP A 85 9.31 -4.31 18.78
C ASP A 85 10.38 -5.05 17.96
N TYR A 86 10.12 -6.26 17.47
CA TYR A 86 11.16 -7.18 16.97
C TYR A 86 12.04 -6.54 15.89
N TYR A 87 11.40 -5.84 14.95
CA TYR A 87 12.03 -4.91 14.03
C TYR A 87 11.61 -3.47 14.34
N GLY A 88 12.56 -2.55 14.28
CA GLY A 88 12.32 -1.11 14.37
C GLY A 88 12.00 -0.45 13.01
N ASP A 89 12.13 0.87 13.01
CA ASP A 89 11.98 1.72 11.82
C ASP A 89 13.34 2.21 11.28
N LEU A 90 14.50 1.74 11.75
CA LEU A 90 15.82 2.15 11.23
C LEU A 90 16.33 1.21 10.13
N ARG A 91 17.20 1.71 9.27
CA ARG A 91 17.92 0.96 8.22
C ARG A 91 18.88 -0.09 8.82
N ASP A 92 18.94 -1.27 8.20
CA ASP A 92 19.88 -2.34 8.54
C ASP A 92 20.21 -3.24 7.34
N SER A 93 21.15 -4.16 7.48
CA SER A 93 21.35 -5.26 6.52
C SER A 93 20.08 -6.10 6.34
N PRO A 94 19.89 -6.78 5.19
CA PRO A 94 18.69 -7.57 4.96
C PRO A 94 18.50 -8.71 5.97
N HIS A 95 17.26 -8.83 6.46
CA HIS A 95 16.79 -9.99 7.23
C HIS A 95 15.63 -10.66 6.48
N THR A 96 15.50 -11.98 6.60
CA THR A 96 14.47 -12.77 5.90
C THR A 96 13.73 -13.69 6.85
N GLY A 97 12.45 -13.93 6.62
CA GLY A 97 11.67 -14.75 7.55
C GLY A 97 10.21 -14.94 7.17
N LEU A 98 9.42 -15.40 8.15
CA LEU A 98 7.97 -15.38 8.10
C LEU A 98 7.37 -14.67 9.33
N CYS A 99 6.19 -14.10 9.14
CA CYS A 99 5.31 -13.67 10.24
C CYS A 99 3.96 -14.38 10.11
N GLU A 100 3.44 -14.87 11.24
CA GLU A 100 2.15 -15.56 11.33
C GLU A 100 1.11 -14.56 11.85
N VAL A 101 0.07 -14.33 11.07
CA VAL A 101 -0.94 -13.30 11.35
C VAL A 101 -2.30 -13.95 11.50
N LYS A 102 -2.85 -13.89 12.71
CA LYS A 102 -4.20 -14.34 13.01
C LYS A 102 -5.20 -13.26 12.62
N ILE A 103 -6.15 -13.66 11.79
CA ILE A 103 -7.26 -12.84 11.31
C ILE A 103 -8.55 -13.49 11.82
N SER A 104 -9.31 -12.78 12.65
CA SER A 104 -10.59 -13.27 13.18
C SER A 104 -11.66 -12.18 13.09
N PRO A 105 -12.95 -12.50 12.88
CA PRO A 105 -14.00 -11.49 12.88
C PRO A 105 -14.12 -10.80 14.24
N THR A 106 -14.53 -9.52 14.27
CA THR A 106 -14.88 -8.79 15.51
C THR A 106 -16.29 -9.11 16.00
N GLY A 107 -17.08 -9.83 15.20
CA GLY A 107 -18.51 -10.07 15.45
C GLY A 107 -19.43 -8.92 15.05
N TYR A 108 -18.91 -7.69 14.89
CA TYR A 108 -19.71 -6.49 14.62
C TYR A 108 -20.10 -6.27 13.15
N ARG A 109 -19.82 -7.21 12.23
CA ARG A 109 -20.04 -7.06 10.76
C ARG A 109 -21.45 -6.58 10.41
N SER A 110 -22.48 -7.07 11.11
CA SER A 110 -23.89 -6.67 10.89
C SER A 110 -24.22 -5.25 11.37
N LEU A 111 -23.42 -4.68 12.26
CA LEU A 111 -23.52 -3.26 12.65
C LEU A 111 -22.67 -2.39 11.71
N THR A 112 -21.46 -2.83 11.36
CA THR A 112 -20.53 -2.04 10.54
C THR A 112 -20.93 -1.99 9.06
N SER A 113 -21.62 -3.00 8.53
CA SER A 113 -22.12 -3.01 7.15
C SER A 113 -23.05 -1.84 6.83
N HIS A 114 -23.81 -1.38 7.83
CA HIS A 114 -24.78 -0.28 7.72
C HIS A 114 -24.17 1.11 7.93
N LEU A 115 -22.88 1.22 8.22
CA LEU A 115 -22.21 2.50 8.38
C LEU A 115 -21.82 3.10 7.02
N PRO A 116 -21.93 4.44 6.86
CA PRO A 116 -21.55 5.13 5.62
C PRO A 116 -20.04 5.13 5.37
N PHE A 117 -19.24 4.84 6.39
CA PHE A 117 -17.81 4.56 6.32
C PHE A 117 -17.56 3.09 6.69
N TYR A 118 -16.57 2.47 6.05
CA TYR A 118 -16.17 1.10 6.35
C TYR A 118 -15.43 1.05 7.69
N VAL A 119 -15.99 0.29 8.63
CA VAL A 119 -15.31 -0.08 9.88
C VAL A 119 -14.83 -1.51 9.74
N TYR A 120 -13.50 -1.69 9.83
CA TYR A 120 -12.83 -2.98 9.65
C TYR A 120 -13.33 -4.00 10.69
N ASP A 121 -14.06 -5.00 10.20
CA ASP A 121 -14.81 -5.97 11.01
C ASP A 121 -13.98 -7.21 11.38
N MET A 122 -12.65 -7.09 11.32
CA MET A 122 -11.72 -8.15 11.69
C MET A 122 -10.68 -7.66 12.71
N ASN A 123 -10.37 -8.52 13.67
CA ASN A 123 -9.18 -8.45 14.48
C ASN A 123 -7.98 -8.91 13.64
N LYS A 124 -6.83 -8.27 13.83
CA LYS A 124 -5.52 -8.74 13.35
C LYS A 124 -4.57 -8.80 14.53
N ALA A 125 -3.82 -9.89 14.64
CA ALA A 125 -2.71 -10.03 15.57
C ALA A 125 -1.58 -10.77 14.84
N VAL A 126 -0.37 -10.21 14.84
CA VAL A 126 0.83 -10.99 14.49
C VAL A 126 1.16 -11.80 15.74
N GLU A 127 1.09 -13.13 15.65
CA GLU A 127 1.33 -14.03 16.80
C GLU A 127 2.79 -14.51 16.86
N THR A 128 3.42 -14.69 15.70
CA THR A 128 4.80 -15.18 15.57
C THR A 128 5.58 -14.33 14.57
N ILE A 129 6.85 -14.03 14.86
CA ILE A 129 7.87 -13.65 13.87
C ILE A 129 8.99 -14.68 13.95
N LYS A 130 9.49 -15.14 12.80
CA LYS A 130 10.56 -16.14 12.72
C LYS A 130 11.51 -15.84 11.57
N GLU A 131 12.77 -15.56 11.89
CA GLU A 131 13.84 -15.38 10.91
C GLU A 131 14.35 -16.71 10.33
N PHE A 132 14.89 -16.62 9.12
CA PHE A 132 15.64 -17.66 8.43
C PHE A 132 16.90 -17.04 7.78
N PRO A 133 18.01 -17.78 7.66
CA PRO A 133 19.13 -17.36 6.80
C PRO A 133 18.67 -17.17 5.35
N GLU A 134 19.12 -16.09 4.71
CA GLU A 134 18.69 -15.70 3.34
C GLU A 134 18.88 -16.84 2.30
N GLU A 135 19.93 -17.65 2.44
CA GLU A 135 20.16 -18.84 1.61
C GLU A 135 18.98 -19.82 1.65
N LYS A 136 18.49 -20.14 2.86
CA LYS A 136 17.37 -21.08 3.07
C LYS A 136 16.04 -20.47 2.65
N PHE A 137 15.93 -19.15 2.75
CA PHE A 137 14.77 -18.40 2.28
C PHE A 137 14.63 -18.49 0.76
N TRP A 138 15.70 -18.22 0.00
CA TRP A 138 15.68 -18.36 -1.47
C TRP A 138 15.52 -19.81 -1.92
N GLN A 139 16.17 -20.78 -1.26
CA GLN A 139 15.97 -22.21 -1.52
C GLN A 139 14.50 -22.65 -1.39
N ALA A 140 13.71 -22.03 -0.49
CA ALA A 140 12.29 -22.31 -0.36
C ALA A 140 11.46 -21.78 -1.54
N PHE A 141 11.81 -20.61 -2.09
CA PHE A 141 11.20 -20.08 -3.32
C PHE A 141 11.57 -20.91 -4.56
N GLU A 142 12.82 -21.36 -4.66
CA GLU A 142 13.30 -22.26 -5.72
C GLU A 142 12.52 -23.58 -5.70
N GLN A 143 12.47 -24.26 -4.55
CA GLN A 143 11.72 -25.51 -4.37
C GLN A 143 10.21 -25.33 -4.65
N ALA A 144 9.62 -24.22 -4.23
CA ALA A 144 8.21 -23.93 -4.52
C ALA A 144 7.96 -23.67 -6.02
N ALA A 145 8.91 -23.08 -6.73
CA ALA A 145 8.84 -22.80 -8.15
C ALA A 145 9.12 -24.04 -9.03
N GLU A 146 9.91 -25.01 -8.54
CA GLU A 146 10.12 -26.31 -9.17
C GLU A 146 8.96 -27.27 -8.93
N ALA A 147 8.37 -27.28 -7.73
CA ALA A 147 7.31 -28.19 -7.33
C ALA A 147 6.01 -28.06 -8.15
N SER A 148 5.74 -26.88 -8.73
CA SER A 148 4.70 -26.73 -9.76
C SER A 148 4.94 -25.55 -10.70
N GLY A 149 4.73 -25.78 -12.00
CA GLY A 149 4.64 -24.73 -13.02
C GLY A 149 3.47 -23.77 -12.82
N THR A 150 2.49 -24.08 -11.97
CA THR A 150 1.37 -23.18 -11.61
C THR A 150 1.68 -22.23 -10.46
N ASN A 151 2.70 -22.52 -9.64
CA ASN A 151 2.98 -21.73 -8.44
C ASN A 151 3.53 -20.34 -8.78
N LYS A 152 3.00 -19.31 -8.12
CA LYS A 152 3.31 -17.90 -8.37
C LYS A 152 3.85 -17.20 -7.12
N VAL A 153 4.57 -16.11 -7.33
CA VAL A 153 4.93 -15.16 -6.28
C VAL A 153 4.30 -13.79 -6.55
N VAL A 154 3.78 -13.18 -5.49
CA VAL A 154 3.34 -11.78 -5.47
C VAL A 154 4.31 -11.00 -4.58
N LEU A 155 5.22 -10.25 -5.20
CA LEU A 155 6.06 -9.31 -4.46
C LEU A 155 5.21 -8.09 -4.07
N PHE A 156 4.98 -7.87 -2.78
CA PHE A 156 4.24 -6.72 -2.27
C PHE A 156 5.19 -5.69 -1.64
N VAL A 157 5.20 -4.47 -2.18
CA VAL A 157 6.00 -3.33 -1.69
C VAL A 157 5.06 -2.30 -1.06
N HIS A 158 5.12 -2.16 0.26
CA HIS A 158 4.20 -1.29 1.01
C HIS A 158 4.46 0.22 0.80
N GLY A 159 3.48 1.04 1.16
CA GLY A 159 3.60 2.51 1.11
C GLY A 159 4.32 3.12 2.31
N TYR A 160 4.26 4.45 2.38
CA TYR A 160 4.75 5.28 3.49
C TYR A 160 3.98 5.02 4.79
N ASN A 161 4.55 5.41 5.94
CA ASN A 161 3.89 5.36 7.26
C ASN A 161 3.36 3.96 7.65
N ILE A 162 4.24 2.96 7.55
CA ILE A 162 3.98 1.54 7.88
C ILE A 162 5.08 1.06 8.83
N ASN A 163 4.74 0.51 10.00
CA ASN A 163 5.70 -0.24 10.81
C ASN A 163 5.68 -1.74 10.44
N PHE A 164 6.65 -2.53 10.91
CA PHE A 164 6.77 -3.95 10.52
C PHE A 164 5.51 -4.78 10.79
N VAL A 165 4.91 -4.65 11.98
CA VAL A 165 3.68 -5.38 12.38
C VAL A 165 2.50 -4.98 11.51
N GLN A 166 2.36 -3.72 11.14
CA GLN A 166 1.36 -3.25 10.17
C GLN A 166 1.64 -3.80 8.76
N GLY A 167 2.91 -3.90 8.35
CA GLY A 167 3.35 -4.53 7.10
C GLY A 167 2.88 -5.97 6.99
N CYS A 168 3.24 -6.82 7.97
CA CYS A 168 2.74 -8.19 8.10
C CYS A 168 1.21 -8.24 8.12
N SER A 169 0.57 -7.42 8.95
CA SER A 169 -0.88 -7.38 9.13
C SER A 169 -1.67 -7.00 7.87
N ARG A 170 -1.14 -6.11 7.03
CA ARG A 170 -1.76 -5.73 5.74
C ARG A 170 -1.49 -6.80 4.67
N SER A 171 -0.29 -7.35 4.66
CA SER A 171 0.13 -8.42 3.74
C SER A 171 -0.69 -9.70 3.91
N ALA A 172 -1.02 -10.05 5.16
CA ALA A 172 -1.88 -11.19 5.46
C ALA A 172 -3.29 -11.04 4.86
N VAL A 173 -3.93 -9.89 5.07
CA VAL A 173 -5.24 -9.56 4.46
C VAL A 173 -5.17 -9.58 2.93
N PHE A 174 -4.03 -9.18 2.36
CA PHE A 174 -3.86 -9.19 0.92
C PHE A 174 -3.63 -10.61 0.38
N GLN A 175 -2.91 -11.48 1.10
CA GLN A 175 -2.77 -12.89 0.74
C GLN A 175 -4.11 -13.64 0.70
N GLN A 176 -5.08 -13.27 1.55
CA GLN A 176 -6.46 -13.78 1.50
C GLN A 176 -7.24 -13.43 0.23
N THR A 177 -6.65 -12.66 -0.71
CA THR A 177 -7.23 -12.38 -2.03
C THR A 177 -6.63 -13.22 -3.17
N LEU A 178 -5.65 -14.08 -2.85
CA LEU A 178 -4.88 -14.85 -3.83
C LEU A 178 -5.30 -16.33 -3.86
N ASP A 179 -5.11 -16.99 -4.99
CA ASP A 179 -5.30 -18.44 -5.14
C ASP A 179 -4.33 -19.30 -4.29
N GLU A 180 -4.64 -20.59 -4.09
CA GLU A 180 -3.79 -21.49 -3.30
C GLU A 180 -2.40 -21.76 -3.92
N HIS A 181 -2.15 -21.35 -5.17
CA HIS A 181 -0.87 -21.48 -5.87
C HIS A 181 0.03 -20.24 -5.71
N SER A 182 -0.52 -19.13 -5.21
CA SER A 182 0.15 -17.84 -5.12
C SER A 182 0.63 -17.56 -3.69
N ARG A 183 1.88 -17.15 -3.52
CA ARG A 183 2.42 -16.74 -2.20
C ARG A 183 2.89 -15.29 -2.22
N LEU A 184 2.56 -14.57 -1.16
CA LEU A 184 2.90 -13.16 -1.02
C LEU A 184 4.25 -13.02 -0.30
N LEU A 185 5.16 -12.28 -0.92
CA LEU A 185 6.43 -11.85 -0.35
C LEU A 185 6.37 -10.35 -0.04
N LEU A 186 6.33 -10.01 1.25
CA LEU A 186 6.43 -8.64 1.75
C LEU A 186 7.87 -8.14 1.62
N PHE A 187 8.10 -7.11 0.81
CA PHE A 187 9.32 -6.30 0.91
C PHE A 187 9.07 -5.19 1.93
N SER A 188 9.65 -5.31 3.13
CA SER A 188 9.54 -4.29 4.17
C SER A 188 10.77 -3.38 4.21
N TRP A 189 10.59 -2.19 3.64
CA TRP A 189 11.56 -1.10 3.78
C TRP A 189 11.30 -0.33 5.09
N PRO A 190 12.29 0.40 5.62
CA PRO A 190 12.20 1.03 6.93
C PRO A 190 11.48 2.39 6.85
N SER A 191 10.21 2.37 6.40
CA SER A 191 9.31 3.52 6.61
C SER A 191 9.05 3.71 8.09
N ASP A 192 9.13 4.95 8.57
CA ASP A 192 8.78 5.33 9.92
C ASP A 192 7.27 5.20 10.13
N GLY A 193 6.83 4.63 11.26
CA GLY A 193 5.42 4.62 11.66
C GLY A 193 4.86 5.99 12.09
N ALA A 194 5.35 7.10 11.52
CA ALA A 194 5.06 8.47 11.96
C ALA A 194 4.79 9.45 10.79
N LEU A 195 3.67 10.18 10.89
CA LEU A 195 3.22 11.18 9.90
C LEU A 195 4.19 12.33 9.60
N VAL A 196 5.14 12.62 10.49
CA VAL A 196 6.13 13.71 10.32
C VAL A 196 7.36 13.30 9.51
N SER A 197 7.53 12.00 9.22
CA SER A 197 8.74 11.45 8.60
C SER A 197 8.71 11.36 7.08
N TYR A 198 7.74 11.97 6.38
CA TYR A 198 7.56 11.77 4.92
C TYR A 198 8.86 11.92 4.09
N THR A 199 9.65 12.98 4.32
CA THR A 199 10.92 13.20 3.59
C THR A 199 12.04 12.22 3.98
N ARG A 200 11.94 11.61 5.17
CA ARG A 200 12.78 10.50 5.57
C ARG A 200 12.31 9.19 4.92
N ASP A 201 11.00 8.93 4.88
CA ASP A 201 10.42 7.81 4.14
C ASP A 201 10.86 7.83 2.66
N GLU A 202 10.89 9.00 2.02
CA GLU A 202 11.43 9.18 0.67
C GLU A 202 12.92 8.77 0.57
N ALA A 203 13.75 9.18 1.53
CA ALA A 203 15.17 8.82 1.56
C ALA A 203 15.40 7.34 1.92
N ASP A 204 14.50 6.74 2.70
CA ASP A 204 14.56 5.35 3.17
C ASP A 204 14.08 4.38 2.07
N ILE A 205 13.03 4.69 1.29
CA ILE A 205 12.71 3.95 0.06
C ILE A 205 13.77 4.15 -1.03
N GLU A 206 14.38 5.34 -1.14
CA GLU A 206 15.44 5.60 -2.11
C GLU A 206 16.67 4.73 -1.85
N TRP A 207 17.13 4.66 -0.60
CA TRP A 207 18.21 3.77 -0.16
C TRP A 207 17.86 2.29 -0.31
N SER A 208 16.59 1.91 -0.11
CA SER A 208 16.11 0.52 -0.23
C SER A 208 16.13 -0.02 -1.66
N GLN A 209 16.31 0.82 -2.68
CA GLN A 209 16.25 0.41 -4.10
C GLN A 209 17.25 -0.69 -4.47
N GLN A 210 18.48 -0.68 -3.94
CA GLN A 210 19.50 -1.69 -4.27
C GLN A 210 19.11 -3.10 -3.81
N SER A 211 18.50 -3.22 -2.62
CA SER A 211 17.99 -4.49 -2.11
C SER A 211 16.68 -4.88 -2.79
N LEU A 212 15.82 -3.92 -3.14
CA LEU A 212 14.60 -4.18 -3.91
C LEU A 212 14.93 -4.72 -5.31
N GLU A 213 15.94 -4.17 -5.96
CA GLU A 213 16.48 -4.70 -7.22
C GLU A 213 17.02 -6.12 -7.06
N THR A 214 17.76 -6.37 -5.98
CA THR A 214 18.28 -7.69 -5.63
C THR A 214 17.15 -8.72 -5.48
N VAL A 215 16.08 -8.38 -4.76
CA VAL A 215 14.88 -9.21 -4.61
C VAL A 215 14.18 -9.43 -5.95
N ILE A 216 13.91 -8.36 -6.71
CA ILE A 216 13.22 -8.45 -8.00
C ILE A 216 13.98 -9.33 -8.98
N ARG A 217 15.29 -9.15 -9.16
CA ARG A 217 16.10 -9.97 -10.08
C ARG A 217 16.15 -11.45 -9.67
N LYS A 218 16.16 -11.77 -8.37
CA LYS A 218 16.05 -13.16 -7.87
C LYS A 218 14.70 -13.77 -8.25
N LEU A 219 13.59 -13.09 -7.97
CA LEU A 219 12.26 -13.59 -8.34
C LEU A 219 12.08 -13.71 -9.86
N MET A 220 12.62 -12.79 -10.66
CA MET A 220 12.63 -12.87 -12.13
C MET A 220 13.37 -14.12 -12.64
N THR A 221 14.39 -14.57 -11.91
CA THR A 221 15.19 -15.77 -12.24
C THR A 221 14.42 -17.05 -11.86
N ILE A 222 13.83 -17.09 -10.66
CA ILE A 222 13.15 -18.27 -10.10
C ILE A 222 11.79 -18.52 -10.78
N TYR A 223 10.96 -17.48 -10.89
CA TYR A 223 9.56 -17.61 -11.33
C TYR A 223 9.37 -17.36 -12.82
N GLY A 224 10.12 -16.40 -13.37
CA GLY A 224 10.01 -16.01 -14.77
C GLY A 224 8.68 -15.34 -15.15
N SER A 225 8.54 -15.07 -16.44
CA SER A 225 7.61 -14.05 -16.96
C SER A 225 6.11 -14.31 -16.78
N LYS A 226 5.70 -15.53 -16.40
CA LYS A 226 4.29 -15.88 -16.20
C LYS A 226 3.91 -16.10 -14.73
N ARG A 227 4.87 -16.00 -13.79
CA ARG A 227 4.68 -16.42 -12.39
C ARG A 227 5.17 -15.40 -11.36
N LEU A 228 5.92 -14.38 -11.78
CA LEU A 228 6.22 -13.21 -10.96
C LEU A 228 5.17 -12.11 -11.19
N ASN A 229 4.36 -11.82 -10.17
CA ASN A 229 3.55 -10.62 -10.09
C ASN A 229 4.21 -9.63 -9.11
N ILE A 230 4.14 -8.32 -9.39
CA ILE A 230 4.62 -7.26 -8.49
C ILE A 230 3.45 -6.31 -8.20
N VAL A 231 3.22 -6.04 -6.92
CA VAL A 231 2.21 -5.11 -6.43
C VAL A 231 2.88 -4.08 -5.55
N ALA A 232 2.74 -2.79 -5.86
CA ALA A 232 3.42 -1.74 -5.11
C ALA A 232 2.47 -0.58 -4.79
N HIS A 233 2.55 -0.07 -3.56
CA HIS A 233 1.65 0.96 -3.04
C HIS A 233 2.38 2.28 -2.76
N SER A 234 1.79 3.43 -3.13
CA SER A 234 2.25 4.77 -2.69
C SER A 234 3.76 4.98 -2.93
N LEU A 235 4.55 5.41 -1.93
CA LEU A 235 6.02 5.53 -2.06
C LEU A 235 6.73 4.22 -2.43
N GLY A 236 6.20 3.06 -2.02
CA GLY A 236 6.71 1.76 -2.46
C GLY A 236 6.61 1.56 -3.96
N ALA A 237 5.57 2.10 -4.60
CA ALA A 237 5.46 2.14 -6.06
C ALA A 237 6.55 3.04 -6.69
N ARG A 238 6.88 4.17 -6.05
CA ARG A 238 7.96 5.08 -6.48
C ARG A 238 9.32 4.37 -6.52
N GLY A 239 9.67 3.65 -5.45
CA GLY A 239 10.89 2.82 -5.42
C GLY A 239 10.87 1.69 -6.45
N THR A 240 9.75 0.97 -6.55
CA THR A 240 9.57 -0.13 -7.50
C THR A 240 9.73 0.32 -8.95
N VAL A 241 9.07 1.40 -9.37
CA VAL A 241 9.13 1.89 -10.76
C VAL A 241 10.54 2.35 -11.14
N ARG A 242 11.28 2.99 -10.24
CA ARG A 242 12.68 3.38 -10.49
C ARG A 242 13.58 2.15 -10.71
N VAL A 243 13.49 1.15 -9.83
CA VAL A 243 14.21 -0.13 -9.97
C VAL A 243 13.85 -0.86 -11.26
N LEU A 244 12.55 -0.94 -11.58
CA LEU A 244 12.08 -1.58 -12.80
C LEU A 244 12.53 -0.85 -14.07
N GLN A 245 12.66 0.49 -14.05
CA GLN A 245 13.26 1.24 -15.14
C GLN A 245 14.75 0.89 -15.34
N LEU A 246 15.53 0.73 -14.27
CA LEU A 246 16.95 0.35 -14.38
C LEU A 246 17.10 -1.03 -15.04
N ILE A 247 16.35 -2.03 -14.57
CA ILE A 247 16.36 -3.38 -15.14
C ILE A 247 15.96 -3.36 -16.63
N ALA A 248 14.89 -2.62 -16.98
CA ALA A 248 14.37 -2.51 -18.35
C ALA A 248 15.26 -1.73 -19.36
N ARG A 249 16.42 -1.25 -18.90
CA ARG A 249 17.47 -0.64 -19.73
C ARG A 249 18.64 -1.58 -19.99
N GLU A 250 18.73 -2.68 -19.23
CA GLU A 250 19.74 -3.74 -19.40
C GLU A 250 19.16 -4.98 -20.12
N ASP A 251 17.96 -5.41 -19.73
CA ASP A 251 17.23 -6.56 -20.27
C ASP A 251 15.82 -6.08 -20.67
N ASP A 252 15.49 -6.12 -21.96
CA ASP A 252 14.18 -5.74 -22.48
C ASP A 252 13.20 -6.92 -22.60
N SER A 253 13.60 -8.11 -22.15
CA SER A 253 12.74 -9.28 -22.19
C SER A 253 11.66 -9.26 -21.08
N LYS A 254 10.50 -9.82 -21.39
CA LYS A 254 9.40 -9.97 -20.43
C LYS A 254 9.83 -10.88 -19.29
N LYS A 255 9.77 -10.40 -18.04
CA LYS A 255 10.13 -11.12 -16.80
C LYS A 255 9.09 -11.00 -15.68
N ILE A 256 8.15 -10.05 -15.80
CA ILE A 256 7.03 -9.85 -14.88
C ILE A 256 5.73 -10.15 -15.64
N ASN A 257 4.79 -10.80 -14.97
CA ASN A 257 3.45 -11.09 -15.45
C ASN A 257 2.55 -9.87 -15.27
N GLU A 258 2.09 -9.63 -14.04
CA GLU A 258 1.33 -8.44 -13.64
C GLU A 258 2.22 -7.44 -12.88
N LEU A 259 2.22 -6.17 -13.29
CA LEU A 259 2.70 -5.03 -12.47
C LEU A 259 1.51 -4.17 -12.04
N VAL A 260 1.17 -4.21 -10.76
CA VAL A 260 0.01 -3.50 -10.19
C VAL A 260 0.49 -2.33 -9.33
N LEU A 261 0.08 -1.11 -9.70
CA LEU A 261 0.42 0.12 -8.99
C LEU A 261 -0.82 0.63 -8.25
N LEU A 262 -0.76 0.67 -6.92
CA LEU A 262 -1.87 1.01 -6.03
C LEU A 262 -1.62 2.39 -5.42
N ALA A 263 -2.51 3.34 -5.67
CA ALA A 263 -2.38 4.73 -5.24
C ALA A 263 -0.94 5.28 -5.36
N PRO A 264 -0.26 5.12 -6.52
CA PRO A 264 1.17 5.37 -6.62
C PRO A 264 1.52 6.86 -6.43
N ASP A 265 2.35 7.14 -5.43
CA ASP A 265 2.97 8.45 -5.23
C ASP A 265 4.19 8.58 -6.16
N ILE A 266 3.88 8.78 -7.43
CA ILE A 266 4.85 8.94 -8.52
C ILE A 266 4.42 10.15 -9.33
N ASP A 267 5.35 10.99 -9.75
CA ASP A 267 5.04 12.08 -10.68
C ASP A 267 4.48 11.52 -12.01
N ALA A 268 3.31 12.01 -12.42
CA ALA A 268 2.59 11.45 -13.57
C ALA A 268 3.33 11.66 -14.91
N ASP A 269 4.09 12.74 -15.04
CA ASP A 269 4.86 13.06 -16.25
C ASP A 269 6.17 12.27 -16.29
N TYR A 270 6.84 12.12 -15.14
CA TYR A 270 7.92 11.13 -14.99
C TYR A 270 7.42 9.74 -15.36
N PHE A 271 6.29 9.27 -14.81
CA PHE A 271 5.76 7.95 -15.13
C PHE A 271 5.48 7.78 -16.64
N ARG A 272 4.88 8.79 -17.29
CA ARG A 272 4.68 8.80 -18.75
C ARG A 272 6.00 8.63 -19.52
N SER A 273 7.09 9.20 -19.02
CA SER A 273 8.43 9.07 -19.64
C SER A 273 9.05 7.68 -19.47
N VAL A 274 8.80 6.98 -18.36
CA VAL A 274 9.40 5.66 -18.06
C VAL A 274 8.52 4.47 -18.47
N PHE A 275 7.22 4.70 -18.68
CA PHE A 275 6.27 3.68 -19.10
C PHE A 275 6.70 2.85 -20.35
N PRO A 276 7.38 3.41 -21.37
CA PRO A 276 7.96 2.62 -22.46
C PRO A 276 9.02 1.61 -22.03
N ASP A 277 9.79 1.90 -20.97
CA ASP A 277 10.76 0.96 -20.38
C ASP A 277 10.01 -0.16 -19.63
N LEU A 278 9.08 0.19 -18.73
CA LEU A 278 8.27 -0.79 -17.99
C LEU A 278 7.53 -1.79 -18.90
N LYS A 279 7.04 -1.29 -20.05
CA LYS A 279 6.35 -2.09 -21.08
C LYS A 279 7.22 -3.13 -21.78
N LYS A 280 8.55 -3.10 -21.63
CA LYS A 280 9.45 -4.16 -22.08
C LYS A 280 9.36 -5.38 -21.16
N ILE A 281 9.47 -5.15 -19.85
CA ILE A 281 9.68 -6.21 -18.85
C ILE A 281 8.39 -6.77 -18.21
N ALA A 282 7.31 -6.01 -18.13
CA ALA A 282 6.01 -6.47 -17.58
C ALA A 282 5.02 -6.78 -18.70
N HIS A 283 4.35 -7.95 -18.69
CA HIS A 283 3.33 -8.30 -19.71
C HIS A 283 2.14 -7.36 -19.66
N ARG A 284 1.63 -7.08 -18.46
CA ARG A 284 0.59 -6.07 -18.21
C ARG A 284 1.04 -5.11 -17.11
N ILE A 285 0.53 -3.89 -17.18
CA ILE A 285 0.68 -2.86 -16.15
C ILE A 285 -0.73 -2.36 -15.82
N SER A 286 -1.11 -2.41 -14.54
CA SER A 286 -2.42 -1.99 -14.05
C SER A 286 -2.25 -0.86 -13.04
N LEU A 287 -2.94 0.26 -13.25
CA LEU A 287 -2.92 1.44 -12.38
C LEU A 287 -4.26 1.54 -11.65
N TYR A 288 -4.23 1.62 -10.33
CA TYR A 288 -5.39 1.95 -9.50
C TYR A 288 -5.26 3.40 -8.99
N SER A 289 -6.25 4.22 -9.31
CA SER A 289 -6.29 5.65 -8.98
C SER A 289 -7.64 6.08 -8.38
N SER A 290 -7.65 7.16 -7.59
CA SER A 290 -8.81 7.63 -6.83
C SER A 290 -8.84 9.17 -6.72
N GLU A 291 -10.00 9.80 -6.93
CA GLU A 291 -10.24 11.23 -6.67
C GLU A 291 -10.33 11.52 -5.16
N ASN A 292 -10.68 10.50 -4.37
CA ASN A 292 -10.88 10.62 -2.93
C ASN A 292 -9.57 10.56 -2.12
N ASP A 293 -8.42 10.33 -2.76
CA ASP A 293 -7.13 10.11 -2.12
C ASP A 293 -6.51 11.40 -1.55
N GLN A 294 -6.76 11.66 -0.27
CA GLN A 294 -6.28 12.88 0.40
C GLN A 294 -4.75 12.89 0.60
N PRO A 295 -4.07 11.78 0.96
CA PRO A 295 -2.61 11.70 0.99
C PRO A 295 -1.94 12.04 -0.35
N LEU A 296 -2.44 11.52 -1.48
CA LEU A 296 -1.88 11.86 -2.80
C LEU A 296 -2.13 13.31 -3.19
N ARG A 297 -3.31 13.87 -2.89
CA ARG A 297 -3.57 15.31 -3.08
C ARG A 297 -2.58 16.19 -2.31
N LEU A 298 -2.30 15.85 -1.04
CA LEU A 298 -1.30 16.56 -0.24
C LEU A 298 0.12 16.39 -0.81
N SER A 299 0.47 15.19 -1.29
CA SER A 299 1.74 14.96 -1.98
C SER A 299 1.84 15.78 -3.28
N SER A 300 0.75 15.90 -4.03
CA SER A 300 0.63 16.77 -5.22
C SER A 300 0.92 18.24 -4.88
N GLU A 301 0.35 18.76 -3.80
CA GLU A 301 0.60 20.12 -3.29
C GLU A 301 2.07 20.32 -2.85
N VAL A 302 2.69 19.31 -2.22
CA VAL A 302 4.10 19.36 -1.77
C VAL A 302 5.10 19.30 -2.93
N HIS A 303 4.82 18.50 -3.97
CA HIS A 303 5.72 18.31 -5.12
C HIS A 303 5.46 19.28 -6.28
N GLY A 304 4.31 19.96 -6.29
CA GLY A 304 3.93 20.93 -7.33
C GLY A 304 3.47 20.33 -8.66
N SER A 305 3.20 19.02 -8.72
CA SER A 305 2.82 18.27 -9.94
C SER A 305 1.88 17.09 -9.62
N PRO A 306 0.93 16.73 -10.50
CA PRO A 306 0.05 15.58 -10.30
C PRO A 306 0.76 14.26 -9.94
N ARG A 307 0.20 13.52 -8.98
CA ARG A 307 0.62 12.16 -8.61
C ARG A 307 -0.18 11.13 -9.43
N LEU A 308 0.49 10.06 -9.84
CA LEU A 308 -0.04 9.02 -10.73
C LEU A 308 -1.31 8.32 -10.19
N GLY A 309 -1.43 8.18 -8.88
CA GLY A 309 -2.62 7.60 -8.23
C GLY A 309 -3.82 8.54 -8.06
N GLU A 310 -3.71 9.82 -8.44
CA GLU A 310 -4.88 10.70 -8.52
C GLU A 310 -5.76 10.33 -9.73
N ALA A 311 -7.08 10.46 -9.59
CA ALA A 311 -8.02 10.26 -10.70
C ALA A 311 -8.63 11.60 -11.19
N GLY A 312 -9.82 11.56 -11.81
CA GLY A 312 -10.47 12.74 -12.39
C GLY A 312 -9.64 13.46 -13.45
N GLU A 313 -9.52 14.78 -13.31
CA GLU A 313 -8.67 15.62 -14.18
C GLU A 313 -7.21 15.16 -14.20
N ASN A 314 -6.68 14.65 -13.08
CA ASN A 314 -5.30 14.16 -12.97
C ASN A 314 -5.11 12.70 -13.45
N LEU A 315 -6.20 11.95 -13.71
CA LEU A 315 -6.13 10.53 -14.11
C LEU A 315 -5.26 10.32 -15.35
N LEU A 316 -4.21 9.50 -15.24
CA LEU A 316 -3.34 9.15 -16.37
C LEU A 316 -3.80 7.87 -17.08
N VAL A 317 -4.10 7.98 -18.38
CA VAL A 317 -4.47 6.85 -19.25
C VAL A 317 -3.43 6.70 -20.35
N LEU A 318 -2.82 5.51 -20.49
CA LEU A 318 -1.73 5.25 -21.45
C LEU A 318 -2.01 4.00 -22.29
N LYS A 319 -1.61 4.02 -23.57
CA LYS A 319 -1.85 2.90 -24.49
C LYS A 319 -1.06 1.65 -24.11
N GLY A 320 -1.77 0.67 -23.55
CA GLY A 320 -1.22 -0.59 -23.02
C GLY A 320 -1.01 -0.59 -21.50
N MET A 321 -1.72 0.28 -20.78
CA MET A 321 -1.93 0.22 -19.33
C MET A 321 -3.41 0.00 -19.07
N ASP A 322 -3.74 -0.89 -18.13
CA ASP A 322 -5.10 -1.03 -17.63
C ASP A 322 -5.29 0.02 -16.51
N THR A 323 -5.87 1.17 -16.82
CA THR A 323 -6.17 2.23 -15.82
C THR A 323 -7.53 1.98 -15.18
N ILE A 324 -7.56 1.69 -13.88
CA ILE A 324 -8.76 1.48 -13.06
C ILE A 324 -8.97 2.66 -12.11
N ASP A 325 -10.02 3.42 -12.36
CA ASP A 325 -10.55 4.45 -11.47
C ASP A 325 -11.47 3.81 -10.42
N VAL A 326 -11.04 3.81 -9.16
CA VAL A 326 -11.81 3.26 -8.03
C VAL A 326 -12.60 4.34 -7.27
N SER A 327 -12.71 5.58 -7.76
CA SER A 327 -13.32 6.69 -7.03
C SER A 327 -14.76 6.40 -6.57
N ILE A 328 -15.55 5.71 -7.40
CA ILE A 328 -16.94 5.33 -7.06
C ILE A 328 -16.97 4.24 -5.97
N SER A 329 -16.14 3.20 -6.09
CA SER A 329 -16.09 2.10 -5.10
C SER A 329 -15.40 2.47 -3.80
N GLY A 330 -14.37 3.31 -3.85
CA GLY A 330 -13.43 3.58 -2.76
C GLY A 330 -13.99 4.43 -1.62
N GLY A 331 -15.12 5.11 -1.82
CA GLY A 331 -15.69 6.10 -0.90
C GLY A 331 -16.10 5.62 0.50
N ARG A 332 -15.94 4.31 0.81
CA ARG A 332 -16.11 3.81 2.19
C ARG A 332 -14.83 3.97 3.05
N GLU A 333 -13.66 4.25 2.47
CA GLU A 333 -12.40 4.43 3.19
C GLU A 333 -12.10 5.91 3.47
N VAL A 334 -11.76 6.26 4.72
CA VAL A 334 -11.74 7.65 5.24
C VAL A 334 -10.70 8.55 4.57
N THR A 335 -9.58 7.99 4.11
CA THR A 335 -8.48 8.74 3.47
C THR A 335 -8.46 8.63 1.94
N GLY A 336 -9.20 7.67 1.37
CA GLY A 336 -9.22 7.34 -0.05
C GLY A 336 -7.94 6.72 -0.62
N HIS A 337 -6.97 6.36 0.22
CA HIS A 337 -5.62 5.88 -0.13
C HIS A 337 -5.45 4.36 0.10
N LEU A 338 -6.16 3.81 1.09
CA LEU A 338 -6.00 2.44 1.58
C LEU A 338 -7.15 1.52 1.13
N TYR A 339 -7.83 1.86 0.03
CA TYR A 339 -8.90 1.06 -0.57
C TYR A 339 -8.47 -0.39 -0.87
N HIS A 340 -7.20 -0.62 -1.19
CA HIS A 340 -6.65 -1.96 -1.47
C HIS A 340 -6.57 -2.87 -0.22
N ILE A 341 -6.84 -2.33 0.99
CA ILE A 341 -7.01 -3.10 2.23
C ILE A 341 -8.49 -3.05 2.68
N TYR A 342 -9.09 -1.86 2.66
CA TYR A 342 -10.38 -1.57 3.29
C TYR A 342 -11.59 -1.56 2.34
N ASN A 343 -11.42 -2.03 1.10
CA ASN A 343 -12.52 -2.18 0.15
C ASN A 343 -12.56 -3.61 -0.40
N ASP A 344 -13.60 -4.37 -0.04
CA ASP A 344 -13.77 -5.77 -0.48
C ASP A 344 -13.84 -5.85 -2.03
N ASN A 345 -14.50 -4.91 -2.71
CA ASN A 345 -14.63 -4.92 -4.18
C ASN A 345 -13.26 -4.76 -4.86
N VAL A 346 -12.45 -3.78 -4.42
CA VAL A 346 -11.09 -3.59 -4.98
C VAL A 346 -10.18 -4.77 -4.66
N ARG A 347 -10.30 -5.36 -3.46
CA ARG A 347 -9.53 -6.57 -3.10
C ARG A 347 -9.89 -7.79 -3.95
N ILE A 348 -11.17 -8.00 -4.23
CA ILE A 348 -11.64 -9.09 -5.12
C ILE A 348 -11.17 -8.85 -6.56
N ASP A 349 -11.22 -7.61 -7.05
CA ASP A 349 -10.78 -7.23 -8.39
C ASP A 349 -9.26 -7.42 -8.60
N ILE A 350 -8.44 -7.06 -7.60
CA ILE A 350 -6.99 -7.33 -7.62
C ILE A 350 -6.73 -8.84 -7.48
N GLY A 351 -7.49 -9.55 -6.65
CA GLY A 351 -7.39 -11.01 -6.50
C GLY A 351 -7.56 -11.76 -7.83
N ARG A 352 -8.57 -11.38 -8.61
CA ARG A 352 -8.82 -11.87 -9.99
C ARG A 352 -7.66 -11.59 -10.95
N LEU A 353 -7.07 -10.41 -10.87
CA LEU A 353 -5.93 -10.05 -11.73
C LEU A 353 -4.71 -10.91 -11.44
N LEU A 354 -4.40 -11.14 -10.17
CA LEU A 354 -3.21 -11.89 -9.74
C LEU A 354 -3.39 -13.42 -9.83
N SER A 355 -4.62 -13.89 -9.62
CA SER A 355 -4.97 -15.31 -9.62
C SER A 355 -5.34 -15.81 -11.03
N ASP A 356 -6.28 -15.15 -11.69
CA ASP A 356 -6.84 -15.64 -12.97
C ASP A 356 -6.20 -14.96 -14.19
N GLY A 357 -5.50 -13.84 -14.01
CA GLY A 357 -4.96 -13.03 -15.10
C GLY A 357 -6.03 -12.29 -15.91
N GLU A 358 -7.25 -12.17 -15.36
CA GLU A 358 -8.39 -11.51 -16.01
C GLU A 358 -8.05 -10.06 -16.38
N ALA A 359 -8.06 -9.75 -17.68
CA ALA A 359 -7.87 -8.39 -18.18
C ALA A 359 -8.99 -7.46 -17.71
N ALA A 360 -8.74 -6.15 -17.59
CA ALA A 360 -9.73 -5.21 -17.04
C ALA A 360 -11.10 -5.23 -17.76
N ALA A 361 -11.14 -5.53 -19.06
CA ALA A 361 -12.39 -5.67 -19.83
C ALA A 361 -13.18 -6.98 -19.60
N MET A 362 -12.62 -7.96 -18.86
CA MET A 362 -13.27 -9.24 -18.56
C MET A 362 -13.76 -9.35 -17.11
N ARG A 363 -13.27 -8.49 -16.21
CA ARG A 363 -13.59 -8.54 -14.78
C ARG A 363 -14.99 -7.98 -14.50
N PRO A 364 -15.72 -8.51 -13.50
CA PRO A 364 -17.05 -8.02 -13.14
C PRO A 364 -17.01 -6.57 -12.63
N ASN A 365 -18.15 -5.89 -12.69
CA ASN A 365 -18.37 -4.51 -12.21
C ASN A 365 -17.48 -3.44 -12.89
N MET A 366 -16.78 -3.77 -13.96
CA MET A 366 -15.93 -2.85 -14.72
C MET A 366 -16.71 -2.09 -15.80
N LYS A 367 -16.92 -0.79 -15.59
CA LYS A 367 -17.53 0.10 -16.60
C LYS A 367 -16.44 0.78 -17.41
N THR A 368 -16.41 0.52 -18.72
CA THR A 368 -15.46 1.20 -19.63
C THR A 368 -15.88 2.64 -19.90
N LEU A 369 -14.94 3.58 -19.76
CA LEU A 369 -15.04 5.01 -20.07
C LEU A 369 -13.89 5.40 -21.01
N LYS A 370 -13.76 6.69 -21.35
CA LYS A 370 -12.66 7.19 -22.21
C LYS A 370 -12.10 8.52 -21.72
N LYS A 371 -10.77 8.67 -21.80
CA LYS A 371 -10.04 9.93 -21.65
C LYS A 371 -9.05 10.05 -22.81
N ASP A 372 -8.98 11.21 -23.45
CA ASP A 372 -8.12 11.48 -24.63
C ASP A 372 -8.24 10.43 -25.76
N GLY A 373 -9.44 9.88 -25.93
CA GLY A 373 -9.76 8.82 -26.91
C GLY A 373 -9.34 7.41 -26.51
N LEU A 374 -8.50 7.25 -25.48
CA LEU A 374 -8.10 5.96 -24.92
C LEU A 374 -9.16 5.43 -23.94
N PRO A 375 -9.36 4.09 -23.86
CA PRO A 375 -10.23 3.50 -22.86
C PRO A 375 -9.59 3.52 -21.47
N TYR A 376 -10.42 3.69 -20.43
CA TYR A 376 -10.09 3.33 -19.05
C TYR A 376 -11.32 2.68 -18.41
N TRP A 377 -11.16 2.11 -17.23
CA TRP A 377 -12.23 1.42 -16.51
C TRP A 377 -12.52 2.15 -15.20
N THR A 378 -13.78 2.23 -14.80
CA THR A 378 -14.15 2.53 -13.41
C THR A 378 -14.74 1.28 -12.77
N LEU A 379 -14.25 0.96 -11.57
CA LEU A 379 -14.78 -0.16 -10.79
C LEU A 379 -16.03 0.30 -10.04
N LEU A 380 -17.17 -0.23 -10.44
CA LEU A 380 -18.44 -0.02 -9.75
C LEU A 380 -18.51 -0.86 -8.46
N PRO A 381 -19.29 -0.44 -7.46
CA PRO A 381 -19.68 -1.31 -6.35
C PRO A 381 -20.32 -2.61 -6.86
N ALA A 382 -20.25 -3.67 -6.07
CA ALA A 382 -21.12 -4.82 -6.28
C ALA A 382 -22.60 -4.40 -6.18
N GLU A 383 -23.44 -4.99 -7.02
CA GLU A 383 -24.89 -4.90 -6.89
C GLU A 383 -25.32 -5.69 -5.63
N GLU A 384 -26.27 -5.15 -4.85
CA GLU A 384 -26.79 -5.72 -3.59
C GLU A 384 -27.98 -6.67 -3.81
#